data_AF-A0A354GSM4-F1
#
_entry.id   AF-A0A354GSM4-F1
#
_cell.length_a   1.000
_cell.length_b   1.000
_cell.length_c   1.000
_cell.angle_alpha   90.00
_cell.angle_beta   90.00
_cell.angle_gamma   90.00
#
_symmetry.space_group_name_H-M   'P 1'
#
loop_
_entity.id
_entity.type
_entity.pdbx_description
1 polymer ?
#
loop_
_entity_poly.entity_id
_entity_poly.type
_entity_poly.pdbx_seq_one_letter_code
_entity_poly.pdbx_strand_id
1 'polypeptide(L)'
;MGRITGKDTKPGLTVRCILHALGFQFRLHRTDLPGKPDVVLPKWRTVVCVQGCFWHGHSCRRGSRNRRPKSNTDYWTDPRS
;
A
#
# COMPACT_ATOMS: atom_id res chain seq x y z
N MET A 1 -6.67 5.72 17.00
CA MET A 1 -6.18 5.44 15.63
C MET A 1 -6.85 6.39 14.66
N GLY A 2 -6.24 7.54 14.31
CA GLY A 2 -6.92 8.57 13.50
C GLY A 2 -6.09 9.20 12.38
N ARG A 3 -4.85 8.73 12.15
CA ARG A 3 -3.89 9.37 11.23
C ARG A 3 -3.31 8.46 10.15
N ILE A 4 -3.82 7.23 10.04
CA ILE A 4 -3.41 6.31 8.96
C ILE A 4 -4.33 6.61 7.78
N THR A 5 -3.91 7.54 6.92
CA THR A 5 -4.63 7.83 5.69
C THR A 5 -4.31 6.75 4.67
N GLY A 6 -5.33 6.05 4.16
CA GLY A 6 -5.16 5.08 3.07
C GLY A 6 -4.87 5.72 1.71
N LYS A 7 -4.84 7.06 1.64
CA LYS A 7 -4.65 7.85 0.43
C LYS A 7 -3.44 8.79 0.62
N ASP A 8 -2.72 9.03 -0.48
CA ASP A 8 -1.59 9.97 -0.57
C ASP A 8 -0.50 9.74 0.46
N THR A 9 -0.21 8.47 0.74
CA THR A 9 0.93 8.12 1.59
C THR A 9 2.23 8.61 0.94
N LYS A 10 3.20 9.04 1.75
CA LYS A 10 4.55 9.41 1.28
C LYS A 10 5.13 8.44 0.24
N PRO A 11 5.13 7.10 0.45
CA PRO A 11 5.62 6.17 -0.57
C PRO A 11 4.78 6.18 -1.86
N GLY A 12 3.45 6.35 -1.77
CA GLY A 12 2.60 6.49 -2.95
C GLY A 12 2.93 7.73 -3.77
N LEU A 13 3.18 8.87 -3.12
CA LEU A 13 3.61 10.10 -3.78
C LEU A 13 4.97 9.95 -4.46
N THR A 14 5.95 9.33 -3.78
CA THR A 14 7.28 9.07 -4.38
C THR A 14 7.18 8.22 -5.65
N VAL A 15 6.36 7.17 -5.64
CA VAL A 15 6.14 6.33 -6.83
C VAL A 15 5.51 7.13 -7.96
N ARG A 16 4.53 7.99 -7.67
CA ARG A 16 3.91 8.88 -8.67
C ARG A 16 4.93 9.86 -9.28
N CYS A 17 5.79 10.46 -8.46
CA CYS A 17 6.84 11.36 -8.94
C CYS A 17 7.82 10.63 -9.87
N ILE A 18 8.25 9.42 -9.50
CA ILE A 18 9.17 8.61 -10.33
C ILE A 18 8.50 8.24 -11.66
N LEU A 19 7.26 7.75 -11.62
CA LEU A 19 6.52 7.39 -12.83
C LEU A 19 6.33 8.59 -13.76
N HIS A 20 6.03 9.76 -13.21
CA HIS A 20 5.93 11.00 -13.98
C HIS A 20 7.28 11.42 -14.58
N ALA A 21 8.37 11.36 -13.80
CA ALA A 21 9.72 11.68 -14.26
C ALA A 21 10.19 10.74 -15.38
N LEU A 22 9.77 9.48 -15.35
CA LEU A 22 10.03 8.48 -16.38
C LEU A 22 9.11 8.61 -17.62
N GLY A 23 8.19 9.58 -17.64
CA GLY A 23 7.29 9.82 -18.78
C GLY A 23 6.10 8.86 -18.85
N PHE A 24 5.81 8.11 -17.78
CA PHE A 24 4.64 7.23 -17.76
C PHE A 24 3.36 8.00 -17.47
N GLN A 25 2.35 7.79 -18.33
CA GLN A 25 0.99 8.21 -18.05
C GLN A 25 0.29 7.17 -17.18
N PHE A 26 -0.11 7.59 -15.98
CA PHE A 26 -0.83 6.75 -15.03
C PHE A 26 -2.17 7.36 -14.62
N ARG A 27 -3.08 6.50 -14.18
CA ARG A 27 -4.36 6.89 -13.56
C ARG A 27 -4.37 6.45 -12.11
N LEU A 28 -5.00 7.26 -11.27
CA LEU A 28 -5.19 6.98 -9.84
C LEU A 28 -6.64 6.60 -9.59
N HIS A 29 -6.89 5.86 -8.50
CA HIS A 29 -8.23 5.61 -7.96
C HIS A 29 -9.24 4.98 -8.95
N ARG A 30 -8.77 4.06 -9.81
CA ARG A 30 -9.67 3.24 -10.63
C ARG A 30 -10.50 2.32 -9.73
N THR A 31 -11.81 2.55 -9.68
CA THR A 31 -12.78 1.67 -8.99
C THR A 31 -13.21 0.49 -9.86
N ASP A 32 -12.90 0.52 -11.15
CA ASP A 32 -13.26 -0.50 -12.13
C ASP A 32 -12.43 -1.79 -11.99
N LEU A 33 -11.44 -1.80 -11.09
CA LEU A 33 -10.53 -2.92 -10.89
C LEU A 33 -10.67 -3.48 -9.46
N PRO A 34 -10.67 -4.82 -9.30
CA PRO A 34 -10.70 -5.46 -8.00
C PRO A 34 -9.45 -5.07 -7.19
N GLY A 35 -9.63 -4.81 -5.89
CA GLY A 35 -8.52 -4.52 -4.98
C GLY A 35 -8.05 -3.06 -4.93
N LYS A 36 -8.71 -2.13 -5.63
CA LYS A 36 -8.43 -0.67 -5.59
C LYS A 36 -6.92 -0.35 -5.70
N PRO A 37 -6.30 -0.61 -6.86
CA PRO A 37 -4.88 -0.35 -7.06
C PRO A 37 -4.56 1.15 -6.90
N ASP A 38 -3.39 1.46 -6.34
CA ASP A 38 -2.95 2.85 -6.12
C ASP A 38 -2.68 3.56 -7.45
N VAL A 39 -1.96 2.90 -8.36
CA VAL A 39 -1.54 3.45 -9.64
C VAL A 39 -1.79 2.44 -10.75
N VAL A 40 -2.43 2.90 -11.83
CA VAL A 40 -2.76 2.08 -13.00
C VAL A 40 -2.07 2.66 -14.24
N LEU A 41 -1.37 1.81 -14.99
CA LEU A 41 -0.71 2.11 -16.25
C LEU A 41 -1.52 1.45 -17.39
N PRO A 42 -2.59 2.10 -17.88
CA PRO A 42 -3.52 1.46 -18.82
C PRO A 42 -2.86 1.08 -20.14
N LYS A 43 -1.93 1.91 -20.64
CA LYS A 43 -1.17 1.64 -21.87
C LYS A 43 -0.36 0.34 -21.78
N TRP A 44 0.12 0.01 -20.59
CA TRP A 44 0.97 -1.15 -20.34
C TRP A 44 0.20 -2.33 -19.74
N ARG A 45 -1.11 -2.16 -19.48
CA ARG A 45 -1.97 -3.13 -18.78
C ARG A 45 -1.38 -3.56 -17.42
N THR A 46 -0.67 -2.64 -16.76
CA THR A 46 0.04 -2.91 -15.50
C THR A 46 -0.58 -2.11 -14.36
N VAL A 47 -0.63 -2.69 -13.17
CA VAL A 47 -1.05 -2.03 -11.93
C VAL A 47 0.10 -2.03 -10.93
N VAL A 48 0.26 -0.93 -10.20
CA VAL A 48 1.26 -0.79 -9.15
C VAL A 48 0.53 -0.54 -7.83
N CYS A 49 0.75 -1.45 -6.88
CA CYS A 49 0.16 -1.39 -5.54
C CYS A 49 1.27 -1.05 -4.54
N VAL A 50 1.09 0.04 -3.78
CA VAL A 50 2.07 0.52 -2.80
C VAL A 50 1.64 0.04 -1.42
N GLN A 51 2.04 -1.18 -1.10
CA GLN A 51 1.62 -1.88 0.11
C GLN A 51 2.63 -1.69 1.25
N GLY A 52 2.12 -1.29 2.42
CA GLY A 52 2.94 -1.15 3.63
C GLY A 52 3.32 -2.51 4.20
N CYS A 53 4.62 -2.77 4.39
CA CYS A 53 5.13 -4.05 4.89
C CYS A 53 4.53 -4.48 6.24
N PHE A 54 4.15 -3.52 7.08
CA PHE A 54 3.54 -3.77 8.40
C PHE A 54 2.15 -4.43 8.26
N TRP A 55 1.31 -3.93 7.34
CA TRP A 55 -0.05 -4.44 7.13
C TRP A 55 -0.07 -5.77 6.38
N HIS A 56 0.91 -5.98 5.49
CA HIS A 56 1.01 -7.18 4.66
C HIS A 56 1.93 -8.26 5.24
N GLY A 57 2.51 -8.04 6.43
CA GLY A 57 3.32 -9.05 7.13
C GLY A 57 4.53 -9.55 6.33
N HIS A 58 5.18 -8.67 5.56
CA HIS A 58 6.36 -9.04 4.78
C HIS A 58 7.50 -9.52 5.69
N SER A 59 8.31 -10.45 5.22
CA SER A 59 9.50 -10.98 5.93
C SER A 59 10.63 -9.95 6.13
N CYS A 60 10.48 -8.72 5.67
CA CYS A 60 11.48 -7.66 5.83
C CYS A 60 11.50 -7.09 7.26
N ARG A 61 12.61 -6.44 7.67
CA ARG A 61 12.76 -5.83 9.02
C ARG A 61 11.62 -4.87 9.43
N ARG A 62 10.90 -4.29 8.47
CA ARG A 62 9.73 -3.41 8.72
C ARG A 62 8.39 -4.14 8.78
N GLY A 63 8.27 -5.34 8.21
CA GLY A 63 7.06 -6.17 8.21
C GLY A 63 7.13 -7.41 9.09
N SER A 64 8.34 -7.73 9.60
CA SER A 64 8.58 -8.91 10.41
C SER A 64 7.63 -8.97 11.60
N ARG A 65 7.08 -10.16 11.84
CA ARG A 65 6.13 -10.50 12.91
C ARG A 65 6.61 -10.02 14.29
N ASN A 66 7.93 -9.89 14.48
CA ASN A 66 8.58 -9.39 15.70
C ASN A 66 8.39 -7.89 15.97
N ARG A 67 7.83 -7.13 15.02
CA ARG A 67 7.52 -5.70 15.18
C ARG A 67 6.04 -5.41 15.34
N ARG A 68 5.20 -6.45 15.47
CA ARG A 68 3.81 -6.29 15.88
C ARG A 68 3.78 -5.57 17.23
N PRO A 69 2.85 -4.62 17.43
CA PRO A 69 2.75 -3.95 18.72
C PRO A 69 2.51 -4.99 19.82
N LYS A 70 3.27 -4.87 20.91
CA LYS A 70 3.14 -5.73 22.10
C LYS A 70 1.84 -5.47 22.87
N SER A 71 1.09 -4.44 22.48
CA SER A 71 -0.20 -4.07 23.04
C SER A 71 -1.32 -4.45 22.05
N ASN A 72 -2.43 -4.96 22.59
CA ASN A 72 -3.59 -5.41 21.82
C ASN A 72 -3.28 -6.57 20.85
N THR A 73 -2.46 -7.53 21.28
CA THR A 73 -1.96 -8.62 20.44
C THR A 73 -3.07 -9.51 19.88
N ASP A 74 -4.16 -9.70 20.60
CA ASP A 74 -5.34 -10.45 20.16
C ASP A 74 -5.94 -9.84 18.87
N TYR A 75 -6.12 -8.52 18.84
CA TYR A 75 -6.59 -7.80 17.64
C TYR A 75 -5.70 -8.00 16.40
N TRP A 76 -4.38 -8.17 16.58
CA TRP A 76 -3.43 -8.37 15.48
C TRP A 76 -3.20 -9.84 15.11
N THR A 77 -3.55 -10.78 15.99
CA THR A 77 -3.39 -12.23 15.76
C THR A 77 -4.66 -12.83 15.19
N ASP A 78 -5.83 -12.40 15.67
CA ASP A 78 -7.14 -12.73 15.10
C ASP A 78 -8.01 -11.48 14.91
N PRO A 79 -7.92 -10.82 13.74
CA PRO A 79 -8.74 -9.65 13.44
C PRO A 79 -10.23 -9.98 13.17
N ARG A 80 -10.70 -11.22 13.41
CA ARG A 80 -12.09 -11.66 13.13
C ARG A 80 -12.92 -12.08 14.35
N SER A 81 -12.42 -11.93 15.58
CA SER A 81 -13.23 -12.12 16.80
C SER A 81 -14.04 -10.88 17.17
#